data_AF-A0A1Z2XSR1-F1
#
_entry.id   AF-A0A1Z2XSR1-F1
#
_cell.length_a   1.000
_cell.length_b   1.000
_cell.length_c   1.000
_cell.angle_alpha   90.00
_cell.angle_beta   90.00
_cell.angle_gamma   90.00
#
_symmetry.space_group_name_H-M   'P 1'
#
loop_
_entity.id
_entity.type
_entity.pdbx_description
1 polymer ?
#
loop_
_entity_poly.entity_id
_entity_poly.type
_entity_poly.pdbx_seq_one_letter_code
_entity_poly.pdbx_strand_id
1 'polypeptide(L)'
;MNIDDVVLEFIRNARYSVHTNNLSETEEARLKALFDDCLSLVANHHNKALIPTFILCDTYNKYSAVLPVRFKRNEYKYYLLYDIHLNRINRLLNAIYFSDQDSGHDIWKLSYQLFAEDSLLEEDEVLLSYFGLNKAALGSFEIAENSQADLNFILDIQERYIIGHELGHWIYKVLANTDISSIANIGFCEDPYMLLTDIKELLSELYKAYEKLFEKKEYVKLIHEQKELVLKNDGILGECFADAVAYAIVFAYVQIKYPNNKERLLLAGQSLFLEMMNLHLLAMQHMAVVEESFESSTSVRLGFLRNYAHLYFEENGELFNSMLEETVLRYEERITNPMLECFAELEQRADNIHSALKDVDGQLNMGFILDV
;
A
#
# COMPACT_ATOMS: atom_id res chain seq x y z
N MET A 1 -14.89 0.02 -30.70
CA MET A 1 -13.97 0.41 -29.62
C MET A 1 -13.35 -0.86 -29.08
N ASN A 2 -12.02 -0.95 -28.98
CA ASN A 2 -11.39 -2.06 -28.27
C ASN A 2 -11.83 -1.97 -26.79
N ILE A 3 -12.10 -3.10 -26.12
CA ILE A 3 -12.50 -3.07 -24.71
C ILE A 3 -11.44 -2.41 -23.84
N ASP A 4 -10.17 -2.57 -24.21
CA ASP A 4 -9.06 -1.93 -23.52
C ASP A 4 -9.15 -0.40 -23.62
N ASP A 5 -9.55 0.14 -24.77
CA ASP A 5 -9.77 1.57 -24.93
C ASP A 5 -10.91 2.06 -24.02
N VAL A 6 -11.99 1.28 -23.89
CA VAL A 6 -13.14 1.62 -23.03
C VAL A 6 -12.74 1.63 -21.56
N VAL A 7 -11.97 0.63 -21.12
CA VAL A 7 -11.51 0.52 -19.72
C VAL A 7 -10.51 1.64 -19.42
N LEU A 8 -9.60 1.95 -20.33
CA LEU A 8 -8.68 3.08 -20.18
C LEU A 8 -9.42 4.42 -20.11
N GLU A 9 -10.44 4.62 -20.95
CA GLU A 9 -11.30 5.81 -20.89
C GLU A 9 -12.07 5.89 -19.57
N PHE A 10 -12.63 4.78 -19.10
CA PHE A 10 -13.29 4.70 -17.79
C PHE A 10 -12.33 5.08 -16.65
N ILE A 11 -11.13 4.51 -16.61
CA ILE A 11 -10.13 4.80 -15.58
C ILE A 11 -9.74 6.28 -15.59
N ARG A 12 -9.53 6.87 -16.79
CA ARG A 12 -9.21 8.29 -16.95
C ARG A 12 -10.32 9.21 -16.45
N ASN A 13 -11.58 8.82 -16.63
CA ASN A 13 -12.73 9.63 -16.21
C ASN A 13 -13.09 9.43 -14.74
N ALA A 14 -12.76 8.27 -14.16
CA ALA A 14 -13.12 7.90 -12.80
C ALA A 14 -12.07 8.27 -11.75
N ARG A 15 -10.89 8.76 -12.16
CA ARG A 15 -9.78 9.05 -11.26
C ARG A 15 -9.22 10.45 -11.47
N TYR A 16 -8.87 11.10 -10.37
CA TYR A 16 -8.20 12.39 -10.38
C TYR A 16 -6.72 12.19 -10.73
N SER A 17 -6.36 12.49 -11.97
CA SER A 17 -4.98 12.33 -12.43
C SER A 17 -4.06 13.38 -11.82
N VAL A 18 -2.86 12.95 -11.43
CA VAL A 18 -1.75 13.82 -11.00
C VAL A 18 -1.09 14.52 -12.21
N HIS A 19 -1.41 14.10 -13.45
CA HIS A 19 -0.68 14.53 -14.64
C HIS A 19 -1.11 15.89 -15.21
N THR A 20 -0.12 16.78 -15.23
CA THR A 20 0.16 17.70 -16.35
C THR A 20 1.29 17.21 -17.28
N ASN A 21 2.06 16.16 -16.93
CA ASN A 21 3.17 15.59 -17.74
C ASN A 21 3.22 14.05 -17.69
N ASN A 22 3.20 13.38 -18.85
CA ASN A 22 3.24 11.92 -18.98
C ASN A 22 4.51 11.27 -18.37
N LEU A 23 4.35 10.06 -17.81
CA LEU A 23 5.47 9.17 -17.50
C LEU A 23 6.44 9.01 -18.67
N SER A 24 7.73 8.89 -18.36
CA SER A 24 8.74 8.63 -19.40
C SER A 24 8.57 7.23 -19.99
N GLU A 25 8.82 7.08 -21.29
CA GLU A 25 8.75 5.78 -21.98
C GLU A 25 9.68 4.73 -21.34
N THR A 26 10.81 5.17 -20.77
CA THR A 26 11.76 4.30 -20.08
C THR A 26 11.20 3.74 -18.78
N GLU A 27 10.53 4.59 -17.99
CA GLU A 27 9.91 4.19 -16.72
C GLU A 27 8.72 3.24 -16.97
N GLU A 28 7.91 3.54 -17.98
CA GLU A 28 6.81 2.66 -18.41
C GLU A 28 7.31 1.29 -18.85
N ALA A 29 8.37 1.24 -19.66
CA ALA A 29 8.97 -0.02 -20.10
C ALA A 29 9.54 -0.84 -18.92
N ARG A 30 10.17 -0.16 -17.95
CA ARG A 30 10.70 -0.79 -16.73
C ARG A 30 9.59 -1.42 -15.88
N LEU A 31 8.51 -0.71 -15.62
CA LEU A 31 7.38 -1.22 -14.82
C LEU A 31 6.67 -2.38 -15.53
N LYS A 32 6.54 -2.34 -16.86
CA LYS A 32 5.99 -3.45 -17.65
C LYS A 32 6.87 -4.70 -17.54
N ALA A 33 8.20 -4.54 -17.66
CA ALA A 33 9.13 -5.64 -17.48
C ALA A 33 9.06 -6.22 -16.06
N LEU A 34 8.91 -5.35 -15.05
CA LEU A 34 8.73 -5.76 -13.67
C LEU A 34 7.45 -6.58 -13.46
N PHE A 35 6.34 -6.14 -14.06
CA PHE A 35 5.09 -6.89 -14.06
C PHE A 35 5.24 -8.27 -14.71
N ASP A 36 5.87 -8.35 -15.87
CA ASP A 36 6.10 -9.62 -16.57
C ASP A 36 6.99 -10.56 -15.74
N ASP A 37 8.02 -10.03 -15.09
CA ASP A 37 8.89 -10.78 -14.16
C ASP A 37 8.07 -11.37 -13.01
N CYS A 38 7.26 -10.55 -12.31
CA CYS A 38 6.40 -11.01 -11.21
C CYS A 38 5.36 -12.04 -11.67
N LEU A 39 4.71 -11.79 -12.81
CA LEU A 39 3.71 -12.69 -13.38
C LEU A 39 4.31 -14.06 -13.71
N SER A 40 5.54 -14.10 -14.23
CA SER A 40 6.22 -15.36 -14.59
C SER A 40 6.47 -16.30 -13.41
N LEU A 41 6.55 -15.74 -12.19
CA LEU A 41 6.74 -16.49 -10.95
C LEU A 41 5.45 -17.17 -10.45
N VAL A 42 4.27 -16.72 -10.91
CA VAL A 42 2.98 -17.19 -10.38
C VAL A 42 2.05 -17.81 -11.44
N ALA A 43 2.22 -17.48 -12.73
CA ALA A 43 1.33 -17.91 -13.79
C ALA A 43 2.04 -18.79 -14.83
N ASN A 44 1.38 -19.89 -15.21
CA ASN A 44 1.79 -20.70 -16.36
C ASN A 44 1.16 -20.05 -17.58
N HIS A 45 1.94 -19.67 -18.59
CA HIS A 45 1.47 -18.93 -19.78
C HIS A 45 0.45 -19.69 -20.68
N HIS A 46 -0.21 -20.72 -20.17
CA HIS A 46 -1.10 -21.60 -20.92
C HIS A 46 -2.50 -21.03 -21.17
N ASN A 47 -3.00 -20.09 -20.35
CA ASN A 47 -4.31 -19.45 -20.59
C ASN A 47 -4.24 -17.91 -20.65
N LYS A 48 -3.87 -17.39 -21.82
CA LYS A 48 -3.77 -15.94 -22.10
C LYS A 48 -5.05 -15.15 -21.82
N ALA A 49 -6.22 -15.80 -21.81
CA ALA A 49 -7.49 -15.11 -21.59
C ALA A 49 -7.70 -14.65 -20.15
N LEU A 50 -7.03 -15.30 -19.18
CA LEU A 50 -7.18 -15.01 -17.75
C LEU A 50 -6.03 -14.18 -17.18
N ILE A 51 -4.93 -14.04 -17.92
CA ILE A 51 -3.79 -13.21 -17.55
C ILE A 51 -4.25 -11.74 -17.46
N PRO A 52 -3.98 -11.04 -16.35
CA PRO A 52 -4.40 -9.67 -16.21
C PRO A 52 -3.64 -8.77 -17.18
N THR A 53 -4.34 -7.78 -17.75
CA THR A 53 -3.72 -6.72 -18.53
C THR A 53 -3.20 -5.64 -17.57
N PHE A 54 -1.91 -5.30 -17.67
CA PHE A 54 -1.29 -4.29 -16.83
C PHE A 54 -1.62 -2.87 -17.31
N ILE A 55 -2.16 -2.04 -16.44
CA ILE A 55 -2.48 -0.63 -16.68
C ILE A 55 -1.72 0.21 -15.68
N LEU A 56 -0.93 1.16 -16.19
CA LEU A 56 -0.29 2.18 -15.37
C LEU A 56 -1.24 3.37 -15.19
N CYS A 57 -1.35 3.86 -13.98
CA CYS A 57 -2.00 5.13 -13.68
C CYS A 57 -1.16 5.96 -12.72
N ASP A 58 -1.48 7.25 -12.65
CA ASP A 58 -0.84 8.23 -11.77
C ASP A 58 -1.96 9.09 -11.20
N THR A 59 -2.51 8.68 -10.04
CA THR A 59 -3.77 9.23 -9.51
C THR A 59 -3.70 9.55 -8.03
N TYR A 60 -4.43 10.59 -7.62
CA TYR A 60 -4.54 10.98 -6.21
C TYR A 60 -5.29 9.96 -5.36
N ASN A 61 -5.98 9.00 -5.98
CA ASN A 61 -6.56 7.87 -5.29
C ASN A 61 -5.47 7.01 -4.62
N LYS A 62 -4.19 7.04 -5.05
CA LYS A 62 -3.06 6.35 -4.39
C LYS A 62 -3.26 4.83 -4.18
N TYR A 63 -4.08 4.16 -5.00
CA TYR A 63 -4.37 2.72 -4.86
C TYR A 63 -4.23 1.96 -6.18
N SER A 64 -3.41 0.90 -6.11
CA SER A 64 -3.39 -0.20 -7.08
C SER A 64 -4.54 -1.15 -6.82
N ALA A 65 -5.04 -1.82 -7.86
CA ALA A 65 -6.17 -2.74 -7.73
C ALA A 65 -6.27 -3.72 -8.90
N VAL A 66 -6.77 -4.92 -8.62
CA VAL A 66 -7.29 -5.83 -9.67
C VAL A 66 -8.76 -5.56 -9.98
N LEU A 67 -9.03 -5.21 -11.23
CA LEU A 67 -10.36 -4.94 -11.77
C LEU A 67 -10.86 -6.11 -12.64
N PRO A 68 -11.85 -6.89 -12.18
CA PRO A 68 -12.53 -7.88 -13.00
C PRO A 68 -13.60 -7.21 -13.88
N VAL A 69 -13.49 -7.33 -15.21
CA VAL A 69 -14.49 -6.86 -16.17
C VAL A 69 -15.25 -8.06 -16.72
N ARG A 70 -16.55 -8.13 -16.44
CA ARG A 70 -17.44 -9.21 -16.87
C ARG A 70 -17.96 -8.97 -18.28
N PHE A 71 -17.83 -9.98 -19.14
CA PHE A 71 -18.37 -10.03 -20.50
C PHE A 71 -19.63 -10.88 -20.59
N LYS A 72 -20.21 -10.91 -21.79
CA LYS A 72 -21.32 -11.81 -22.12
C LYS A 72 -20.89 -13.26 -21.83
N ARG A 73 -21.81 -14.08 -21.31
CA ARG A 73 -21.60 -15.51 -20.98
C ARG A 73 -20.69 -15.80 -19.77
N ASN A 74 -20.55 -14.86 -18.82
CA ASN A 74 -19.74 -15.02 -17.60
C ASN A 74 -18.23 -15.18 -17.84
N GLU A 75 -17.74 -14.71 -18.98
CA GLU A 75 -16.31 -14.58 -19.23
C GLU A 75 -15.79 -13.32 -18.53
N TYR A 76 -14.60 -13.37 -17.93
CA TYR A 76 -13.97 -12.24 -17.26
C TYR A 76 -12.63 -11.91 -17.93
N LYS A 77 -12.34 -10.60 -18.08
CA LYS A 77 -11.00 -10.09 -18.33
C LYS A 77 -10.56 -9.32 -17.09
N TYR A 78 -9.32 -9.56 -16.67
CA TYR A 78 -8.76 -8.90 -15.50
C TYR A 78 -7.81 -7.80 -15.94
N TYR A 79 -7.82 -6.70 -15.20
CA TYR A 79 -6.87 -5.61 -15.34
C TYR A 79 -6.18 -5.40 -14.01
N LEU A 80 -4.86 -5.31 -14.01
CA LEU A 80 -4.08 -4.92 -12.85
C LEU A 80 -3.74 -3.45 -13.04
N LEU A 81 -4.37 -2.60 -12.24
CA LEU A 81 -4.13 -1.17 -12.22
C LEU A 81 -3.01 -0.89 -11.20
N TYR A 82 -1.91 -0.33 -11.67
CA TYR A 82 -0.76 0.04 -10.83
C TYR A 82 -0.65 1.56 -10.74
N ASP A 83 -0.79 2.09 -9.52
CA ASP A 83 -0.73 3.53 -9.26
C ASP A 83 0.69 3.95 -8.86
N ILE A 84 1.30 4.76 -9.72
CA ILE A 84 2.68 5.21 -9.57
C ILE A 84 2.78 6.33 -8.53
N HIS A 85 1.68 7.02 -8.23
CA HIS A 85 1.69 8.09 -7.23
C HIS A 85 2.01 7.57 -5.83
N LEU A 86 1.48 6.40 -5.47
CA LEU A 86 1.81 5.72 -4.20
C LEU A 86 3.32 5.46 -4.07
N ASN A 87 3.94 5.00 -5.15
CA ASN A 87 5.38 4.72 -5.17
C ASN A 87 6.21 6.02 -5.02
N ARG A 88 5.75 7.15 -5.54
CA ARG A 88 6.41 8.45 -5.29
C ARG A 88 6.36 8.84 -3.82
N ILE A 89 5.24 8.60 -3.16
CA ILE A 89 5.09 8.81 -1.71
C ILE A 89 6.04 7.86 -0.96
N ASN A 90 6.04 6.56 -1.29
CA ASN A 90 6.94 5.57 -0.69
C ASN A 90 8.42 5.96 -0.86
N ARG A 91 8.80 6.45 -2.04
CA ARG A 91 10.16 6.94 -2.30
C ARG A 91 10.57 8.08 -1.38
N LEU A 92 9.68 9.05 -1.17
CA LEU A 92 9.94 10.15 -0.25
C LEU A 92 10.04 9.66 1.19
N LEU A 93 9.12 8.80 1.64
CA LEU A 93 9.15 8.22 2.99
C LEU A 93 10.43 7.41 3.22
N ASN A 94 10.84 6.59 2.25
CA ASN A 94 12.11 5.86 2.33
C ASN A 94 13.31 6.83 2.39
N ALA A 95 13.31 7.88 1.56
CA ALA A 95 14.39 8.87 1.59
C ALA A 95 14.46 9.58 2.96
N ILE A 96 13.32 9.88 3.59
CA ILE A 96 13.24 10.42 4.95
C ILE A 96 13.78 9.43 5.98
N TYR A 97 13.41 8.16 5.87
CA TYR A 97 13.86 7.10 6.77
C TYR A 97 15.39 6.93 6.74
N PHE A 98 15.99 6.89 5.55
CA PHE A 98 17.45 6.69 5.37
C PHE A 98 18.28 7.96 5.51
N SER A 99 17.66 9.14 5.46
CA SER A 99 18.37 10.39 5.72
C SER A 99 18.74 10.49 7.21
N ASP A 100 19.84 11.17 7.51
CA ASP A 100 20.20 11.62 8.86
C ASP A 100 19.91 13.12 9.06
N GLN A 101 19.37 13.79 8.04
CA GLN A 101 18.95 15.19 8.12
C GLN A 101 17.66 15.32 8.93
N ASP A 102 17.36 16.55 9.38
CA ASP A 102 16.07 16.86 9.98
C ASP A 102 14.96 16.60 8.96
N SER A 103 13.98 15.78 9.34
CA SER A 103 12.85 15.42 8.48
C SER A 103 11.66 16.37 8.64
N GLY A 104 11.66 17.26 9.65
CA GLY A 104 10.49 18.04 10.02
C GLY A 104 9.90 18.85 8.86
N HIS A 105 10.75 19.53 8.09
CA HIS A 105 10.30 20.30 6.92
C HIS A 105 9.57 19.42 5.88
N ASP A 106 10.20 18.31 5.49
CA ASP A 106 9.68 17.43 4.45
C ASP A 106 8.44 16.66 4.91
N ILE A 107 8.37 16.33 6.20
CA ILE A 107 7.18 15.75 6.83
C ILE A 107 6.00 16.72 6.80
N TRP A 108 6.21 17.98 7.18
CA TRP A 108 5.17 19.01 7.07
C TRP A 108 4.67 19.16 5.64
N LYS A 109 5.61 19.23 4.69
CA LYS A 109 5.29 19.39 3.28
C LYS A 109 4.54 18.20 2.71
N LEU A 110 4.94 16.97 3.05
CA LEU A 110 4.22 15.76 2.68
C LEU A 110 2.82 15.74 3.30
N SER A 111 2.68 16.12 4.56
CA SER A 111 1.37 16.18 5.23
C SER A 111 0.42 17.16 4.54
N TYR A 112 0.86 18.39 4.22
CA TYR A 112 0.07 19.32 3.43
C TYR A 112 -0.28 18.77 2.04
N GLN A 113 0.65 18.05 1.42
CA GLN A 113 0.36 17.40 0.14
C GLN A 113 -0.75 16.37 0.28
N LEU A 114 -0.66 15.48 1.26
CA LEU A 114 -1.65 14.43 1.45
C LEU A 114 -3.05 15.00 1.74
N PHE A 115 -3.15 16.00 2.63
CA PHE A 115 -4.41 16.69 2.93
C PHE A 115 -5.00 17.43 1.73
N ALA A 116 -4.16 18.08 0.91
CA ALA A 116 -4.61 18.72 -0.32
C ALA A 116 -5.14 17.70 -1.33
N GLU A 117 -4.46 16.55 -1.45
CA GLU A 117 -4.88 15.47 -2.35
C GLU A 117 -6.21 14.87 -1.92
N ASP A 118 -6.44 14.68 -0.62
CA ASP A 118 -7.71 14.14 -0.12
C ASP A 118 -8.85 15.18 -0.25
N SER A 119 -8.57 16.45 0.03
CA SER A 119 -9.54 17.54 -0.21
C SER A 119 -9.96 17.60 -1.69
N LEU A 120 -9.03 17.31 -2.62
CA LEU A 120 -9.36 17.23 -4.05
C LEU A 120 -10.28 16.04 -4.35
N LEU A 121 -10.04 14.87 -3.74
CA LEU A 121 -10.89 13.69 -3.92
C LEU A 121 -12.29 13.89 -3.35
N GLU A 122 -12.43 14.69 -2.29
CA GLU A 122 -13.68 15.04 -1.63
C GLU A 122 -14.40 16.23 -2.26
N GLU A 123 -13.81 16.84 -3.29
CA GLU A 123 -14.32 18.06 -3.95
C GLU A 123 -14.44 19.27 -3.00
N ASP A 124 -13.59 19.35 -1.97
CA ASP A 124 -13.49 20.49 -1.06
C ASP A 124 -12.50 21.54 -1.57
N GLU A 125 -13.01 22.48 -2.37
CA GLU A 125 -12.20 23.55 -2.98
C GLU A 125 -11.53 24.47 -1.94
N VAL A 126 -12.13 24.65 -0.76
CA VAL A 126 -11.63 25.55 0.28
C VAL A 126 -10.40 24.95 0.94
N LEU A 127 -10.52 23.71 1.42
CA LEU A 127 -9.41 23.00 2.04
C LEU A 127 -8.31 22.69 1.03
N LEU A 128 -8.67 22.31 -0.20
CA LEU A 128 -7.72 22.13 -1.29
C LEU A 128 -6.86 23.38 -1.51
N SER A 129 -7.51 24.56 -1.56
CA SER A 129 -6.80 25.83 -1.73
C SER A 129 -5.90 26.12 -0.54
N TYR A 130 -6.40 25.92 0.69
CA TYR A 130 -5.62 26.16 1.91
C TYR A 130 -4.38 25.27 1.99
N PHE A 131 -4.55 23.95 1.90
CA PHE A 131 -3.44 23.00 2.02
C PHE A 131 -2.50 23.08 0.83
N GLY A 132 -3.03 23.25 -0.38
CA GLY A 132 -2.24 23.41 -1.60
C GLY A 132 -1.34 24.65 -1.59
N LEU A 133 -1.85 25.79 -1.13
CA LEU A 133 -1.05 27.02 -1.00
C LEU A 133 0.03 26.90 0.09
N ASN A 134 -0.28 26.27 1.22
CA ASN A 134 0.72 26.04 2.28
C ASN A 134 1.81 25.07 1.82
N LYS A 135 1.46 23.99 1.12
CA LYS A 135 2.43 23.10 0.46
C LYS A 135 3.35 23.89 -0.48
N ALA A 136 2.79 24.76 -1.32
CA ALA A 136 3.57 25.56 -2.25
C ALA A 136 4.50 26.56 -1.53
N ALA A 137 4.03 27.15 -0.43
CA ALA A 137 4.80 28.09 0.37
C ALA A 137 6.02 27.45 1.05
N LEU A 138 5.96 26.15 1.37
CA LEU A 138 7.08 25.38 1.92
C LEU A 138 8.20 25.11 0.89
N GLY A 139 8.03 25.44 -0.39
CA GLY A 139 9.11 25.30 -1.37
C GLY A 139 9.42 23.85 -1.76
N SER A 140 10.67 23.50 -2.04
CA SER A 140 11.12 22.16 -2.47
C SER A 140 11.33 21.21 -1.28
N PHE A 141 11.29 19.89 -1.50
CA PHE A 141 11.76 18.95 -0.49
C PHE A 141 13.27 19.16 -0.26
N GLU A 142 13.73 19.03 0.98
CA GLU A 142 15.12 19.22 1.37
C GLU A 142 15.95 17.94 1.17
N ILE A 143 15.34 16.78 1.46
CA ILE A 143 15.99 15.49 1.32
C ILE A 143 16.18 15.17 -0.16
N ALA A 144 17.44 14.86 -0.50
CA ALA A 144 17.77 14.43 -1.85
C ALA A 144 17.26 13.00 -2.09
N GLU A 145 16.36 12.84 -3.07
CA GLU A 145 15.92 11.53 -3.59
C GLU A 145 17.01 10.80 -4.41
N ASN A 146 18.25 11.28 -4.36
CA ASN A 146 19.32 10.82 -5.23
C ASN A 146 19.82 9.43 -4.79
N SER A 147 20.01 8.58 -5.80
CA SER A 147 20.22 7.14 -5.70
C SER A 147 21.36 6.72 -4.77
N GLN A 148 21.02 6.43 -3.52
CA GLN A 148 21.78 5.46 -2.76
C GLN A 148 21.44 4.08 -3.32
N ALA A 149 22.43 3.23 -3.60
CA ALA A 149 22.21 1.93 -4.22
C ALA A 149 21.18 1.06 -3.47
N ASP A 150 21.10 1.25 -2.15
CA ASP A 150 20.13 0.56 -1.31
C ASP A 150 18.72 1.16 -1.43
N LEU A 151 18.55 2.48 -1.59
CA LEU A 151 17.23 3.08 -1.86
C LEU A 151 16.62 2.54 -3.16
N ASN A 152 17.43 2.39 -4.22
CA ASN A 152 16.96 1.81 -5.48
C ASN A 152 16.54 0.34 -5.32
N PHE A 153 17.27 -0.43 -4.52
CA PHE A 153 16.91 -1.82 -4.23
C PHE A 153 15.61 -1.90 -3.44
N ILE A 154 15.46 -1.06 -2.42
CA ILE A 154 14.24 -1.01 -1.59
C ILE A 154 13.02 -0.68 -2.44
N LEU A 155 13.14 0.32 -3.32
CA LEU A 155 12.06 0.66 -4.26
C LEU A 155 11.72 -0.51 -5.19
N ASP A 156 12.71 -1.20 -5.75
CA ASP A 156 12.45 -2.41 -6.57
C ASP A 156 11.71 -3.49 -5.76
N ILE A 157 12.07 -3.70 -4.48
CA ILE A 157 11.35 -4.64 -3.61
C ILE A 157 9.91 -4.20 -3.35
N GLN A 158 9.68 -2.92 -3.04
CA GLN A 158 8.33 -2.38 -2.78
C GLN A 158 7.43 -2.44 -4.02
N GLU A 159 7.97 -2.13 -5.20
CA GLU A 159 7.23 -2.25 -6.45
C GLU A 159 6.85 -3.70 -6.77
N ARG A 160 7.78 -4.65 -6.56
CA ARG A 160 7.50 -6.09 -6.68
C ARG A 160 6.45 -6.54 -5.68
N TYR A 161 6.49 -5.99 -4.48
CA TYR A 161 5.49 -6.26 -3.46
C TYR A 161 4.11 -5.76 -3.89
N ILE A 162 3.97 -4.50 -4.32
CA ILE A 162 2.68 -3.92 -4.76
C ILE A 162 2.11 -4.73 -5.93
N ILE A 163 2.93 -5.01 -6.95
CA ILE A 163 2.51 -5.82 -8.10
C ILE A 163 2.15 -7.25 -7.66
N GLY A 164 2.97 -7.86 -6.81
CA GLY A 164 2.77 -9.21 -6.30
C GLY A 164 1.51 -9.35 -5.44
N HIS A 165 1.21 -8.34 -4.63
CA HIS A 165 0.01 -8.27 -3.81
C HIS A 165 -1.23 -8.23 -4.70
N GLU A 166 -1.25 -7.37 -5.72
CA GLU A 166 -2.35 -7.34 -6.68
C GLU A 166 -2.45 -8.64 -7.49
N LEU A 167 -1.34 -9.27 -7.88
CA LEU A 167 -1.37 -10.60 -8.49
C LEU A 167 -1.97 -11.65 -7.55
N GLY A 168 -1.71 -11.55 -6.25
CA GLY A 168 -2.35 -12.37 -5.22
C GLY A 168 -3.87 -12.18 -5.17
N HIS A 169 -4.36 -10.94 -5.22
CA HIS A 169 -5.79 -10.64 -5.36
C HIS A 169 -6.39 -11.21 -6.64
N TRP A 170 -5.67 -11.15 -7.75
CA TRP A 170 -6.08 -11.78 -9.00
C TRP A 170 -6.21 -13.30 -8.84
N ILE A 171 -5.20 -13.97 -8.28
CA ILE A 171 -5.24 -15.43 -8.01
C ILE A 171 -6.43 -15.76 -7.12
N TYR A 172 -6.64 -15.01 -6.04
CA TYR A 172 -7.76 -15.19 -5.12
C TYR A 172 -9.13 -15.04 -5.83
N LYS A 173 -9.27 -14.05 -6.70
CA LYS A 173 -10.49 -13.83 -7.50
C LYS A 173 -10.70 -14.92 -8.56
N VAL A 174 -9.65 -15.45 -9.16
CA VAL A 174 -9.76 -16.58 -10.11
C VAL A 174 -10.08 -17.87 -9.37
N LEU A 175 -9.51 -18.11 -8.16
CA LEU A 175 -9.78 -19.27 -7.29
C LEU A 175 -11.25 -19.39 -6.92
N ALA A 176 -11.91 -18.25 -6.70
CA ALA A 176 -13.32 -18.21 -6.39
C ALA A 176 -14.24 -18.59 -7.57
N ASN A 177 -13.74 -18.55 -8.81
CA ASN A 177 -14.57 -18.59 -10.02
C ASN A 177 -14.21 -19.68 -11.04
N THR A 178 -13.08 -20.38 -10.93
CA THR A 178 -12.64 -21.37 -11.93
C THR A 178 -11.70 -22.43 -11.32
N ASP A 179 -11.66 -23.64 -11.90
CA ASP A 179 -10.67 -24.68 -11.56
C ASP A 179 -9.25 -24.24 -12.01
N ILE A 180 -8.39 -23.95 -11.03
CA ILE A 180 -7.11 -23.24 -11.21
C ILE A 180 -5.94 -24.14 -11.61
N SER A 181 -6.14 -25.45 -11.60
CA SER A 181 -5.13 -26.45 -11.99
C SER A 181 -4.49 -26.19 -13.37
N SER A 182 -5.10 -25.34 -14.22
CA SER A 182 -4.62 -24.99 -15.57
C SER A 182 -3.94 -23.62 -15.72
N ILE A 183 -3.96 -22.74 -14.70
CA ILE A 183 -3.55 -21.32 -14.83
C ILE A 183 -2.30 -21.01 -14.03
N ALA A 184 -2.16 -21.61 -12.86
CA ALA A 184 -1.12 -21.24 -11.93
C ALA A 184 0.17 -22.04 -12.21
N ASN A 185 1.32 -21.35 -12.24
CA ASN A 185 2.63 -21.99 -12.20
C ASN A 185 3.17 -21.89 -10.80
N ILE A 186 2.48 -22.47 -9.84
CA ILE A 186 2.91 -22.26 -8.46
C ILE A 186 3.97 -23.32 -8.15
N GLY A 187 5.24 -22.93 -8.35
CA GLY A 187 6.38 -23.50 -7.61
C GLY A 187 6.39 -23.12 -6.13
N PHE A 188 5.34 -22.42 -5.67
CA PHE A 188 4.94 -22.19 -4.28
C PHE A 188 3.79 -23.15 -3.93
N CYS A 189 3.81 -23.73 -2.73
CA CYS A 189 2.85 -24.64 -2.09
C CYS A 189 1.79 -25.28 -3.03
N GLU A 190 1.86 -26.61 -3.20
CA GLU A 190 1.12 -27.42 -4.20
C GLU A 190 -0.42 -27.18 -4.28
N ASP A 191 -1.02 -26.41 -3.36
CA ASP A 191 -2.43 -26.02 -3.37
C ASP A 191 -2.68 -24.63 -2.71
N PRO A 192 -3.23 -23.63 -3.45
CA PRO A 192 -3.65 -22.34 -2.88
C PRO A 192 -4.72 -22.41 -1.79
N TYR A 193 -5.59 -23.45 -1.80
CA TYR A 193 -6.58 -23.66 -0.75
C TYR A 193 -5.91 -24.09 0.57
N MET A 194 -4.81 -24.84 0.49
CA MET A 194 -3.98 -25.16 1.65
C MET A 194 -3.31 -23.90 2.19
N LEU A 195 -2.73 -23.07 1.32
CA LEU A 195 -2.14 -21.79 1.75
C LEU A 195 -3.14 -20.89 2.49
N LEU A 196 -4.39 -20.79 2.01
CA LEU A 196 -5.44 -20.04 2.70
C LEU A 196 -5.76 -20.62 4.09
N THR A 197 -5.76 -21.94 4.21
CA THR A 197 -5.98 -22.64 5.48
C THR A 197 -4.85 -22.34 6.45
N ASP A 198 -3.60 -22.46 6.00
CA ASP A 198 -2.40 -22.20 6.79
C ASP A 198 -2.36 -20.75 7.30
N ILE A 199 -2.69 -19.78 6.44
CA ILE A 199 -2.77 -18.35 6.82
C ILE A 199 -3.82 -18.14 7.90
N LYS A 200 -5.01 -18.75 7.75
CA LYS A 200 -6.08 -18.62 8.73
C LYS A 200 -5.69 -19.21 10.08
N GLU A 201 -5.03 -20.37 10.07
CA GLU A 201 -4.53 -21.01 11.28
C GLU A 201 -3.47 -20.13 11.97
N LEU A 202 -2.48 -19.64 11.22
CA LEU A 202 -1.43 -18.75 11.73
C LEU A 202 -2.02 -17.49 12.37
N LEU A 203 -2.97 -16.81 11.71
CA LEU A 203 -3.61 -15.62 12.26
C LEU A 203 -4.39 -15.95 13.54
N SER A 204 -5.16 -17.05 13.55
CA SER A 204 -5.90 -17.48 14.73
C SER A 204 -4.97 -17.77 15.92
N GLU A 205 -3.83 -18.42 15.69
CA GLU A 205 -2.82 -18.69 16.72
C GLU A 205 -2.15 -17.41 17.22
N LEU A 206 -1.79 -16.51 16.31
CA LEU A 206 -1.20 -15.21 16.62
C LEU A 206 -2.08 -14.41 17.57
N TYR A 207 -3.35 -14.24 17.22
CA TYR A 207 -4.28 -13.45 18.03
C TYR A 207 -4.58 -14.11 19.38
N LYS A 208 -4.66 -15.44 19.46
CA LYS A 208 -4.75 -16.16 20.75
C LYS A 208 -3.51 -15.90 21.63
N ALA A 209 -2.32 -15.86 21.03
CA ALA A 209 -1.09 -15.55 21.76
C ALA A 209 -1.09 -14.11 22.27
N TYR A 210 -1.52 -13.14 21.45
CA TYR A 210 -1.65 -11.74 21.84
C TYR A 210 -2.66 -11.53 22.96
N GLU A 211 -3.85 -12.14 22.89
CA GLU A 211 -4.84 -12.09 23.98
C GLU A 211 -4.24 -12.51 25.32
N LYS A 212 -3.49 -13.63 25.32
CA LYS A 212 -2.84 -14.14 26.53
C LYS A 212 -1.73 -13.22 27.03
N LEU A 213 -0.90 -12.70 26.12
CA LEU A 213 0.22 -11.84 26.48
C LEU A 213 -0.24 -10.49 27.05
N PHE A 214 -1.37 -9.99 26.54
CA PHE A 214 -1.88 -8.66 26.84
C PHE A 214 -3.19 -8.65 27.63
N GLU A 215 -3.57 -9.77 28.25
CA GLU A 215 -4.84 -9.97 28.98
C GLU A 215 -5.18 -8.84 29.96
N LYS A 216 -4.16 -8.23 30.57
CA LYS A 216 -4.32 -7.15 31.58
C LYS A 216 -4.04 -5.75 31.04
N LYS A 217 -3.95 -5.58 29.73
CA LYS A 217 -3.67 -4.30 29.07
C LYS A 217 -4.95 -3.71 28.50
N GLU A 218 -5.04 -2.38 28.48
CA GLU A 218 -6.22 -1.66 28.02
C GLU A 218 -6.55 -1.95 26.54
N TYR A 219 -5.53 -2.21 25.73
CA TYR A 219 -5.68 -2.54 24.31
C TYR A 219 -6.06 -4.00 24.02
N VAL A 220 -6.29 -4.85 25.04
CA VAL A 220 -6.78 -6.23 24.81
C VAL A 220 -8.12 -6.26 24.07
N LYS A 221 -8.94 -5.22 24.25
CA LYS A 221 -10.20 -5.07 23.52
C LYS A 221 -9.99 -4.96 22.01
N LEU A 222 -8.97 -4.21 21.57
CA LEU A 222 -8.62 -4.07 20.15
C LEU A 222 -8.13 -5.40 19.57
N ILE A 223 -7.38 -6.19 20.34
CA ILE A 223 -6.94 -7.53 19.95
C ILE A 223 -8.14 -8.46 19.75
N HIS A 224 -9.15 -8.41 20.63
CA HIS A 224 -10.39 -9.16 20.45
C HIS A 224 -11.14 -8.75 19.19
N GLU A 225 -11.25 -7.45 18.93
CA GLU A 225 -11.91 -6.91 17.72
C GLU A 225 -11.21 -7.38 16.44
N GLN A 226 -9.89 -7.29 16.38
CA GLN A 226 -9.11 -7.78 15.23
C GLN A 226 -9.23 -9.30 15.03
N LYS A 227 -9.23 -10.08 16.11
CA LYS A 227 -9.45 -11.53 16.04
C LYS A 227 -10.83 -11.87 15.46
N GLU A 228 -11.88 -11.18 15.90
CA GLU A 228 -13.22 -11.36 15.35
C GLU A 228 -13.27 -11.00 13.86
N LEU A 229 -12.57 -9.94 13.45
CA LEU A 229 -12.43 -9.58 12.04
C LEU A 229 -11.75 -10.69 11.23
N VAL A 230 -10.63 -11.25 11.69
CA VAL A 230 -9.96 -12.39 11.04
C VAL A 230 -10.88 -13.61 10.90
N LEU A 231 -11.71 -13.88 11.90
CA LEU A 231 -12.60 -15.05 11.90
C LEU A 231 -13.83 -14.90 11.01
N LYS A 232 -14.31 -13.65 10.82
CA LYS A 232 -15.60 -13.35 10.18
C LYS A 232 -15.48 -12.63 8.82
N ASN A 233 -14.33 -12.05 8.51
CA ASN A 233 -14.14 -11.23 7.31
C ASN A 233 -13.18 -11.92 6.33
N ASP A 234 -13.76 -12.54 5.29
CA ASP A 234 -13.00 -13.15 4.19
C ASP A 234 -12.11 -12.13 3.45
N GLY A 235 -12.41 -10.83 3.52
CA GLY A 235 -11.60 -9.78 2.93
C GLY A 235 -10.20 -9.68 3.54
N ILE A 236 -10.08 -9.72 4.87
CA ILE A 236 -8.76 -9.67 5.55
C ILE A 236 -7.94 -10.92 5.23
N LEU A 237 -8.60 -12.08 5.16
CA LEU A 237 -7.92 -13.31 4.73
C LEU A 237 -7.41 -13.19 3.28
N GLY A 238 -8.20 -12.58 2.39
CA GLY A 238 -7.79 -12.26 1.02
C GLY A 238 -6.57 -11.32 0.95
N GLU A 239 -6.52 -10.29 1.81
CA GLU A 239 -5.36 -9.40 1.92
C GLU A 239 -4.11 -10.14 2.40
N CYS A 240 -4.21 -10.95 3.45
CA CYS A 240 -3.06 -11.75 3.94
C CYS A 240 -2.62 -12.82 2.92
N PHE A 241 -3.55 -13.37 2.13
CA PHE A 241 -3.22 -14.24 1.01
C PHE A 241 -2.45 -13.49 -0.07
N ALA A 242 -2.90 -12.30 -0.44
CA ALA A 242 -2.21 -11.43 -1.38
C ALA A 242 -0.80 -11.07 -0.89
N ASP A 243 -0.65 -10.76 0.40
CA ASP A 243 0.64 -10.54 1.05
C ASP A 243 1.55 -11.76 0.99
N ALA A 244 1.05 -12.96 1.28
CA ALA A 244 1.84 -14.19 1.21
C ALA A 244 2.38 -14.43 -0.21
N VAL A 245 1.56 -14.20 -1.25
CA VAL A 245 1.97 -14.27 -2.65
C VAL A 245 3.03 -13.20 -2.98
N ALA A 246 2.87 -11.98 -2.47
CA ALA A 246 3.84 -10.91 -2.68
C ALA A 246 5.20 -11.23 -2.02
N TYR A 247 5.19 -11.73 -0.79
CA TYR A 247 6.41 -12.14 -0.07
C TYR A 247 7.12 -13.28 -0.82
N ALA A 248 6.35 -14.27 -1.28
CA ALA A 248 6.84 -15.35 -2.11
C ALA A 248 7.59 -14.86 -3.36
N ILE A 249 6.98 -13.94 -4.11
CA ILE A 249 7.58 -13.30 -5.30
C ILE A 249 8.88 -12.57 -4.93
N VAL A 250 8.84 -11.76 -3.88
CA VAL A 250 9.98 -10.95 -3.43
C VAL A 250 11.15 -11.83 -3.00
N PHE A 251 10.91 -12.83 -2.15
CA PHE A 251 11.98 -13.69 -1.65
C PHE A 251 12.51 -14.64 -2.73
N ALA A 252 11.67 -15.10 -3.66
CA ALA A 252 12.13 -15.83 -4.84
C ALA A 252 13.06 -14.96 -5.71
N TYR A 253 12.69 -13.70 -5.96
CA TYR A 253 13.53 -12.75 -6.68
C TYR A 253 14.90 -12.57 -6.01
N VAL A 254 14.91 -12.34 -4.69
CA VAL A 254 16.17 -12.18 -3.93
C VAL A 254 17.02 -13.43 -4.00
N GLN A 255 16.43 -14.61 -3.84
CA GLN A 255 17.14 -15.89 -3.92
C GLN A 255 17.76 -16.13 -5.30
N ILE A 256 17.05 -15.78 -6.38
CA ILE A 256 17.51 -15.95 -7.76
C ILE A 256 18.62 -14.95 -8.11
N LYS A 257 18.45 -13.66 -7.79
CA LYS A 257 19.39 -12.59 -8.18
C LYS A 257 20.57 -12.44 -7.23
N TYR A 258 20.38 -12.72 -5.95
CA TYR A 258 21.36 -12.54 -4.89
C TYR A 258 21.50 -13.83 -4.06
N PRO A 259 21.87 -14.96 -4.70
CA PRO A 259 21.93 -16.25 -4.02
C PRO A 259 22.89 -16.20 -2.82
N ASN A 260 22.43 -16.70 -1.68
CA ASN A 260 23.15 -16.71 -0.39
C ASN A 260 23.58 -15.33 0.13
N ASN A 261 22.96 -14.24 -0.35
CA ASN A 261 23.24 -12.90 0.16
C ASN A 261 22.27 -12.55 1.31
N LYS A 262 22.74 -12.79 2.53
CA LYS A 262 21.98 -12.53 3.75
C LYS A 262 21.63 -11.04 3.94
N GLU A 263 22.51 -10.12 3.55
CA GLU A 263 22.26 -8.68 3.67
C GLU A 263 21.11 -8.25 2.76
N ARG A 264 21.08 -8.73 1.51
CA ARG A 264 19.97 -8.45 0.58
C ARG A 264 18.67 -9.10 1.02
N LEU A 265 18.73 -10.28 1.63
CA LEU A 265 17.55 -10.94 2.20
C LEU A 265 16.97 -10.12 3.38
N LEU A 266 17.82 -9.67 4.31
CA LEU A 266 17.41 -8.81 5.43
C LEU A 266 16.86 -7.47 4.93
N LEU A 267 17.52 -6.84 3.96
CA LEU A 267 17.09 -5.56 3.39
C LEU A 267 15.75 -5.70 2.65
N ALA A 268 15.49 -6.83 1.98
CA ALA A 268 14.19 -7.10 1.37
C ALA A 268 13.10 -7.25 2.44
N GLY A 269 13.39 -7.95 3.54
CA GLY A 269 12.49 -8.02 4.70
C GLY A 269 12.21 -6.64 5.31
N GLN A 270 13.23 -5.80 5.44
CA GLN A 270 13.10 -4.41 5.89
C GLN A 270 12.23 -3.59 4.92
N SER A 271 12.42 -3.76 3.62
CA SER A 271 11.67 -3.05 2.57
C SER A 271 10.18 -3.37 2.62
N LEU A 272 9.84 -4.65 2.82
CA LEU A 272 8.46 -5.09 3.01
C LEU A 272 7.84 -4.50 4.27
N PHE A 273 8.62 -4.44 5.36
CA PHE A 273 8.17 -3.84 6.60
C PHE A 273 7.93 -2.33 6.49
N LEU A 274 8.86 -1.61 5.84
CA LEU A 274 8.69 -0.19 5.54
C LEU A 274 7.45 0.06 4.68
N GLU A 275 7.17 -0.78 3.68
CA GLU A 275 5.94 -0.67 2.88
C GLU A 275 4.69 -0.82 3.74
N MET A 276 4.64 -1.81 4.63
CA MET A 276 3.49 -1.99 5.53
C MET A 276 3.32 -0.81 6.48
N MET A 277 4.42 -0.26 6.99
CA MET A 277 4.41 0.93 7.85
C MET A 277 3.94 2.17 7.09
N ASN A 278 4.37 2.35 5.83
CA ASN A 278 3.89 3.42 4.96
C ASN A 278 2.37 3.28 4.73
N LEU A 279 1.89 2.09 4.34
CA LEU A 279 0.46 1.84 4.11
C LEU A 279 -0.37 2.07 5.37
N HIS A 280 0.13 1.66 6.54
CA HIS A 280 -0.56 1.88 7.81
C HIS A 280 -0.62 3.37 8.17
N LEU A 281 0.47 4.10 7.97
CA LEU A 281 0.50 5.55 8.20
C LEU A 281 -0.43 6.30 7.25
N LEU A 282 -0.49 5.90 5.98
CA LEU A 282 -1.43 6.47 5.02
C LEU A 282 -2.87 6.07 5.32
N ALA A 283 -3.12 4.87 5.87
CA ALA A 283 -4.44 4.47 6.35
C ALA A 283 -4.95 5.39 7.49
N MET A 284 -4.06 5.79 8.40
CA MET A 284 -4.37 6.76 9.46
C MET A 284 -4.68 8.16 8.93
N GLN A 285 -4.22 8.48 7.72
CA GLN A 285 -4.40 9.79 7.08
C GLN A 285 -5.74 9.90 6.32
N HIS A 286 -6.68 8.97 6.51
CA HIS A 286 -7.99 8.97 5.85
C HIS A 286 -7.94 8.87 4.32
N MET A 287 -7.00 8.10 3.75
CA MET A 287 -7.09 7.75 2.34
C MET A 287 -8.50 7.22 2.01
N ALA A 288 -9.01 7.54 0.81
CA ALA A 288 -10.37 7.30 0.32
C ALA A 288 -10.81 5.82 0.18
N VAL A 289 -10.39 4.93 1.08
CA VAL A 289 -10.80 3.53 1.21
C VAL A 289 -11.39 3.35 2.59
N VAL A 290 -12.73 3.38 2.67
CA VAL A 290 -13.60 3.00 3.79
C VAL A 290 -12.85 2.79 5.14
N GLU A 291 -12.77 3.87 5.91
CA GLU A 291 -12.00 4.03 7.17
C GLU A 291 -12.02 2.80 8.08
N GLU A 292 -13.21 2.25 8.33
CA GLU A 292 -13.39 1.21 9.35
C GLU A 292 -12.70 -0.12 9.00
N SER A 293 -12.38 -0.36 7.73
CA SER A 293 -11.82 -1.64 7.26
C SER A 293 -10.33 -1.58 6.92
N PHE A 294 -9.83 -0.42 6.48
CA PHE A 294 -8.47 -0.33 5.94
C PHE A 294 -7.40 -0.22 7.03
N GLU A 295 -7.62 0.57 8.08
CA GLU A 295 -6.71 0.66 9.23
C GLU A 295 -6.62 -0.68 9.97
N SER A 296 -7.78 -1.28 10.29
CA SER A 296 -7.84 -2.60 10.94
C SER A 296 -7.19 -3.69 10.08
N SER A 297 -7.35 -3.63 8.75
CA SER A 297 -6.69 -4.55 7.82
C SER A 297 -5.17 -4.37 7.84
N THR A 298 -4.66 -3.15 7.72
CA THR A 298 -3.20 -2.89 7.71
C THR A 298 -2.52 -3.28 9.02
N SER A 299 -3.15 -3.07 10.17
CA SER A 299 -2.61 -3.56 11.46
C SER A 299 -2.52 -5.10 11.52
N VAL A 300 -3.56 -5.80 11.05
CA VAL A 300 -3.54 -7.28 10.98
C VAL A 300 -2.43 -7.76 10.05
N ARG A 301 -2.28 -7.12 8.88
CA ARG A 301 -1.27 -7.44 7.87
C ARG A 301 0.16 -7.18 8.35
N LEU A 302 0.39 -6.15 9.15
CA LEU A 302 1.69 -5.91 9.79
C LEU A 302 2.04 -7.03 10.78
N GLY A 303 1.08 -7.45 11.61
CA GLY A 303 1.22 -8.62 12.47
C GLY A 303 1.47 -9.90 11.68
N PHE A 304 0.77 -10.08 10.57
CA PHE A 304 0.96 -11.20 9.65
C PHE A 304 2.37 -11.20 9.03
N LEU A 305 2.83 -10.07 8.47
CA LEU A 305 4.17 -9.91 7.91
C LEU A 305 5.23 -10.37 8.91
N ARG A 306 5.20 -9.86 10.15
CA ARG A 306 6.19 -10.19 11.18
C ARG A 306 6.31 -11.70 11.40
N ASN A 307 5.20 -12.43 11.38
CA ASN A 307 5.19 -13.86 11.70
C ASN A 307 5.38 -14.74 10.47
N TYR A 308 4.75 -14.39 9.35
CA TYR A 308 4.82 -15.17 8.12
C TYR A 308 6.15 -14.95 7.39
N ALA A 309 6.63 -13.71 7.28
CA ALA A 309 7.92 -13.45 6.64
C ALA A 309 9.08 -14.07 7.43
N HIS A 310 8.95 -14.26 8.74
CA HIS A 310 9.95 -14.93 9.58
C HIS A 310 10.29 -16.34 9.08
N LEU A 311 9.34 -17.03 8.42
CA LEU A 311 9.56 -18.34 7.80
C LEU A 311 10.64 -18.32 6.70
N TYR A 312 10.91 -17.16 6.09
CA TYR A 312 11.99 -16.99 5.12
C TYR A 312 13.35 -16.74 5.77
N PHE A 313 13.40 -16.64 7.10
CA PHE A 313 14.59 -16.34 7.89
C PHE A 313 14.87 -17.43 8.93
N GLU A 314 14.51 -18.70 8.73
CA GLU A 314 14.66 -19.77 9.75
C GLU A 314 16.05 -19.80 10.42
N GLU A 315 17.14 -19.68 9.66
CA GLU A 315 18.52 -19.65 10.19
C GLU A 315 18.96 -18.26 10.69
N ASN A 316 18.15 -17.23 10.46
CA ASN A 316 18.46 -15.81 10.68
C ASN A 316 17.38 -15.07 11.49
N GLY A 317 16.48 -15.79 12.16
CA GLY A 317 15.26 -15.24 12.75
C GLY A 317 15.54 -14.17 13.81
N GLU A 318 16.59 -14.34 14.61
CA GLU A 318 17.02 -13.33 15.59
C GLU A 318 17.46 -12.03 14.91
N LEU A 319 18.25 -12.11 13.83
CA LEU A 319 18.68 -10.92 13.09
C LEU A 319 17.51 -10.22 12.41
N PHE A 320 16.56 -10.98 11.86
CA PHE A 320 15.35 -10.42 11.29
C PHE A 320 14.55 -9.66 12.36
N ASN A 321 14.36 -10.25 13.55
CA ASN A 321 13.67 -9.60 14.65
C ASN A 321 14.39 -8.33 15.12
N SER A 322 15.71 -8.36 15.30
CA SER A 322 16.48 -7.16 15.67
C SER A 322 16.39 -6.06 14.61
N MET A 323 16.45 -6.43 13.32
CA MET A 323 16.28 -5.48 12.22
C MET A 323 14.89 -4.83 12.27
N LEU A 324 13.83 -5.61 12.53
CA LEU A 324 12.48 -5.06 12.66
C LEU A 324 12.37 -4.09 13.84
N GLU A 325 12.93 -4.43 15.00
CA GLU A 325 12.92 -3.57 16.19
C GLU A 325 13.63 -2.24 15.92
N GLU A 326 14.82 -2.26 15.32
CA GLU A 326 15.56 -1.06 14.95
C GLU A 326 14.80 -0.23 13.90
N THR A 327 14.16 -0.90 12.94
CA THR A 327 13.37 -0.25 11.88
C THR A 327 12.16 0.45 12.46
N VAL A 328 11.41 -0.18 13.37
CA VAL A 328 10.26 0.44 14.05
C VAL A 328 10.69 1.70 14.79
N LEU A 329 11.72 1.60 15.64
CA LEU A 329 12.18 2.74 16.45
C LEU A 329 12.58 3.93 15.58
N ARG A 330 13.35 3.68 14.52
CA ARG A 330 13.79 4.74 13.60
C ARG A 330 12.62 5.32 12.79
N TYR A 331 11.70 4.47 12.34
CA TYR A 331 10.54 4.90 11.56
C TYR A 331 9.58 5.74 12.42
N GLU A 332 9.34 5.33 13.67
CA GLU A 332 8.51 6.09 14.62
C GLU A 332 9.10 7.47 14.91
N GLU A 333 10.40 7.53 15.20
CA GLU A 333 11.10 8.79 15.51
C GLU A 333 11.09 9.76 14.32
N ARG A 334 11.36 9.26 13.11
CA ARG A 334 11.61 10.12 11.95
C ARG A 334 10.38 10.44 11.11
N ILE A 335 9.36 9.57 11.15
CA ILE A 335 8.21 9.61 10.26
C ILE A 335 6.91 9.55 11.04
N THR A 336 6.60 8.45 11.74
CA THR A 336 5.26 8.27 12.33
C THR A 336 4.92 9.38 13.32
N ASN A 337 5.76 9.62 14.33
CA ASN A 337 5.43 10.62 15.36
C ASN A 337 5.33 12.04 14.76
N PRO A 338 6.30 12.51 13.95
CA PRO A 338 6.18 13.80 13.29
C PRO A 338 4.97 13.93 12.35
N MET A 339 4.62 12.89 11.58
CA MET A 339 3.44 12.93 10.71
C MET A 339 2.14 12.97 11.51
N LEU A 340 2.01 12.18 12.59
CA LEU A 340 0.82 12.20 13.44
C LEU A 340 0.63 13.57 14.11
N GLU A 341 1.72 14.23 14.54
CA GLU A 341 1.66 15.61 15.04
C GLU A 341 1.17 16.58 13.95
N CYS A 342 1.65 16.42 12.71
CA CYS A 342 1.18 17.22 11.59
C CYS A 342 -0.30 16.96 11.28
N PHE A 343 -0.73 15.70 11.26
CA PHE A 343 -2.12 15.33 10.95
C PHE A 343 -3.09 15.93 11.95
N ALA A 344 -2.81 15.78 13.26
CA ALA A 344 -3.65 16.35 14.31
C ALA A 344 -3.79 17.88 14.19
N GLU A 345 -2.69 18.59 13.88
CA GLU A 345 -2.72 20.04 13.71
C GLU A 345 -3.45 20.45 12.42
N LEU A 346 -3.30 19.71 11.32
CA LEU A 346 -3.96 20.00 10.04
C LEU A 346 -5.46 19.70 10.09
N GLU A 347 -5.89 18.63 10.76
CA GLU A 347 -7.30 18.33 11.05
C GLU A 347 -7.93 19.46 11.87
N GLN A 348 -7.27 19.88 12.96
CA GLN A 348 -7.77 20.98 13.78
C GLN A 348 -7.91 22.29 12.96
N ARG A 349 -7.01 22.55 12.01
CA ARG A 349 -7.10 23.69 11.11
C ARG A 349 -8.26 23.57 10.14
N ALA A 350 -8.50 22.39 9.57
CA ALA A 350 -9.64 22.14 8.68
C ALA A 350 -10.97 22.41 9.41
N ASP A 351 -11.13 21.88 10.62
CA ASP A 351 -12.31 22.08 11.46
C ASP A 351 -12.55 23.57 11.76
N ASN A 352 -11.47 24.30 12.08
CA ASN A 352 -11.54 25.72 12.35
C ASN A 352 -11.93 26.53 11.11
N ILE A 353 -11.41 26.19 9.92
CA ILE A 353 -11.75 26.87 8.65
C ILE A 353 -13.23 26.67 8.35
N HIS A 354 -13.73 25.43 8.41
CA HIS A 354 -15.15 25.18 8.19
C HIS A 354 -16.02 25.85 9.24
N SER A 355 -15.63 25.84 10.50
CA SER A 355 -16.38 26.51 11.58
C SER A 355 -16.43 28.02 11.36
N ALA A 356 -15.35 28.63 10.90
CA ALA A 356 -15.30 30.07 10.59
C ALA A 356 -16.13 30.45 9.36
N LEU A 357 -16.26 29.52 8.40
CA LEU A 357 -17.04 29.73 7.19
C LEU A 357 -18.52 29.35 7.34
N LYS A 358 -18.92 28.63 8.38
CA LYS A 358 -20.34 28.30 8.62
C LYS A 358 -21.08 29.50 9.20
N ASP A 359 -22.22 29.87 8.62
CA ASP A 359 -23.14 30.87 9.17
C ASP A 359 -23.99 30.31 10.33
N VAL A 360 -24.87 31.17 10.85
CA VAL A 360 -25.75 30.88 11.99
C VAL A 360 -26.72 29.72 11.72
N ASP A 361 -26.98 29.41 10.44
CA ASP A 361 -27.87 28.34 9.99
C ASP A 361 -27.08 27.07 9.57
N GLY A 362 -25.75 27.08 9.72
CA GLY A 362 -24.86 25.96 9.43
C GLY A 362 -24.48 25.81 7.96
N GLN A 363 -24.76 26.81 7.11
CA GLN A 363 -24.36 26.82 5.70
C GLN A 363 -23.02 27.53 5.50
N LEU A 364 -22.25 27.12 4.49
CA LEU A 364 -21.01 27.78 4.12
C LEU A 364 -21.29 29.20 3.59
N ASN A 365 -20.87 30.20 4.35
CA ASN A 365 -20.92 31.62 4.02
C ASN A 365 -19.61 32.06 3.35
N MET A 366 -19.59 31.93 2.02
CA MET A 366 -18.49 32.38 1.17
C MET A 366 -18.33 33.91 1.11
N GLY A 367 -19.25 34.68 1.72
CA GLY A 367 -19.17 36.15 1.80
C GLY A 367 -17.93 36.63 2.57
N PHE A 368 -17.44 35.86 3.54
CA PHE A 368 -16.22 36.17 4.28
C PHE A 368 -14.93 36.08 3.43
N ILE A 369 -14.96 35.33 2.33
CA ILE A 369 -13.80 35.14 1.43
C ILE A 369 -13.80 36.21 0.31
N LEU A 370 -14.98 36.77 -0.02
CA LEU A 370 -15.18 37.66 -1.17
C LEU A 370 -15.27 39.15 -0.82
N ASP A 371 -15.18 39.52 0.45
CA ASP A 371 -15.04 40.94 0.86
C ASP A 371 -13.61 41.45 0.59
N VAL A 372 -13.33 41.74 -0.69
CA VAL A 372 -12.25 42.64 -1.16
C VAL A 372 -12.86 43.75 -2.01
#